data_AF-W1YJC8-F1
#
_entry.id   AF-W1YJC8-F1
#
_cell.length_a   1.000
_cell.length_b   1.000
_cell.length_c   1.000
_cell.angle_alpha   90.00
_cell.angle_beta   90.00
_cell.angle_gamma   90.00
#
_symmetry.space_group_name_H-M   'P 1'
#
loop_
_entity.id
_entity.type
_entity.pdbx_description
1 polymer ?
#
loop_
_entity_poly.entity_id
_entity_poly.type
_entity_poly.pdbx_seq_one_letter_code
_entity_poly.pdbx_strand_id
1 'polypeptide(L)' 'IATDLRQKVYELMQEGKSKKEIVDYMVARYGNFVTYDPPLTPLTVLLWVLPVVAIGIGG' A
#
# COMPACT_ATOMS: atom_id res chain seq x y z
N ILE A 1 -12.95 -0.39 16.42
CA ILE A 1 -11.82 -0.79 15.55
C ILE A 1 -10.74 0.31 15.43
N ALA A 2 -11.09 1.60 15.31
CA ALA A 2 -10.08 2.68 15.23
C ALA A 2 -9.32 3.01 16.53
N THR A 3 -9.85 2.64 17.70
CA THR A 3 -9.22 2.91 19.01
C THR A 3 -7.95 2.07 19.23
N ASP A 4 -7.97 0.80 18.85
CA ASP A 4 -6.81 -0.11 18.95
C ASP A 4 -5.61 0.38 18.12
N LEU A 5 -5.88 0.97 16.95
CA LEU A 5 -4.83 1.49 16.07
C LEU A 5 -4.08 2.66 16.72
N ARG A 6 -4.80 3.58 17.35
CA ARG A 6 -4.18 4.72 18.04
C ARG A 6 -3.34 4.27 19.23
N GLN A 7 -3.82 3.28 19.97
CA GLN A 7 -3.11 2.75 21.13
C GLN A 7 -1.81 2.06 20.70
N LYS A 8 -1.83 1.28 19.60
CA LYS A 8 -0.62 0.62 19.10
C LYS A 8 0.41 1.58 18.52
N VAL A 9 -0.03 2.61 17.79
CA VAL A 9 0.84 3.69 17.31
C VAL A 9 1.50 4.44 18.47
N TYR A 10 0.77 4.63 19.57
CA TYR A 10 1.30 5.29 20.77
C TYR A 10 2.35 4.43 21.49
N GLU A 11 2.15 3.12 21.59
CA GLU A 11 3.18 2.19 22.07
C GLU A 11 4.44 2.25 21.20
N LEU A 12 4.31 2.17 19.88
CA LEU A 12 5.45 2.18 18.97
C LEU A 12 6.18 3.53 18.95
N MET A 13 5.47 4.65 19.18
CA MET A 13 6.11 5.96 19.38
C MET A 13 6.90 6.01 20.68
N GLN A 14 6.39 5.43 21.77
CA GLN A 14 7.12 5.35 23.05
C GLN A 14 8.34 4.43 22.97
N GLU A 15 8.30 3.39 22.12
CA GLU A 15 9.46 2.55 21.79
C GLU A 15 10.55 3.31 21.00
N GLY A 16 10.32 4.57 20.63
CA GLY A 16 11.28 5.40 19.90
C GLY A 16 11.37 5.05 18.41
N LYS A 17 10.41 4.29 17.87
CA LYS A 17 10.41 3.92 16.46
C LYS A 17 10.15 5.12 15.56
N SER A 18 10.81 5.11 14.41
CA SER A 18 10.62 6.15 13.41
C SER A 18 9.23 6.08 12.79
N LYS A 19 8.67 7.22 12.36
CA LYS A 19 7.35 7.25 11.69
C LYS A 19 7.20 6.23 10.56
N LYS A 20 8.28 5.98 9.80
CA LYS A 20 8.30 4.97 8.72
C LYS A 20 8.12 3.55 9.26
N GLU A 21 8.87 3.16 10.29
CA GLU A 21 8.71 1.83 10.91
C GLU A 21 7.32 1.61 11.52
N ILE A 22 6.73 2.66 12.12
CA ILE A 22 5.38 2.57 12.68
C ILE A 22 4.37 2.29 11.58
N VAL A 23 4.46 3.02 10.46
CA VAL A 23 3.59 2.82 9.30
C VAL A 23 3.80 1.44 8.69
N ASP A 24 5.05 1.00 8.51
CA ASP A 24 5.38 -0.32 7.97
C ASP A 24 4.84 -1.45 8.85
N TYR A 25 4.98 -1.33 10.18
CA TYR A 25 4.44 -2.30 11.14
C TYR A 25 2.91 -2.32 11.13
N MET A 26 2.27 -1.15 11.05
CA MET A 26 0.81 -1.05 10.93
C MET A 26 0.30 -1.67 9.64
N VAL A 27 0.98 -1.45 8.51
CA VAL A 27 0.65 -2.05 7.22
C VAL A 27 0.85 -3.57 7.25
N ALA A 28 1.95 -4.05 7.83
CA ALA A 28 2.26 -5.48 7.93
C ALA A 28 1.28 -6.26 8.84
N ARG A 29 0.80 -5.64 9.93
CA ARG A 29 -0.05 -6.32 10.93
C ARG A 29 -1.54 -6.12 10.72
N TYR A 30 -1.96 -4.96 10.21
CA TYR A 30 -3.37 -4.57 10.05
C TYR A 30 -3.80 -4.41 8.57
N GLY A 31 -2.89 -4.67 7.63
CA GLY A 31 -3.17 -4.66 6.18
C GLY A 31 -3.14 -3.27 5.55
N ASN A 32 -3.07 -3.22 4.22
CA ASN A 32 -3.02 -2.03 3.36
C ASN A 32 -4.27 -1.12 3.41
N PHE A 33 -5.08 -1.16 4.48
CA PHE A 33 -6.29 -0.34 4.62
C PHE A 33 -6.01 1.07 5.18
N VAL A 34 -4.75 1.43 5.46
CA VAL A 34 -4.36 2.75 6.00
C VAL A 34 -3.70 3.67 4.95
N THR A 35 -3.35 3.16 3.77
CA THR A 35 -2.77 3.99 2.70
C THR A 35 -3.57 3.81 1.41
N TYR A 36 -4.04 4.93 0.86
CA TYR A 36 -4.75 5.07 -0.41
C TYR A 36 -3.82 4.87 -1.62
N ASP A 37 -2.89 3.90 -1.54
CA ASP A 37 -2.02 3.56 -2.66
C ASP A 37 -2.50 2.23 -3.23
N PRO A 38 -3.36 2.24 -4.27
CA PRO A 38 -3.57 1.03 -5.03
C PRO A 38 -2.19 0.67 -5.59
N PRO A 39 -1.65 -0.53 -5.28
CA PRO A 39 -0.37 -0.91 -5.83
C PRO A 39 -0.53 -0.86 -7.34
N LEU A 40 0.22 0.03 -8.00
CA LEU A 40 0.43 -0.01 -9.44
C LEU A 40 1.19 -1.32 -9.71
N THR A 41 0.47 -2.43 -9.66
CA THR A 41 1.03 -3.75 -9.88
C THR A 41 1.46 -3.82 -11.34
N PRO A 42 2.52 -4.58 -11.66
CA PRO A 42 2.91 -4.84 -13.04
C PRO A 42 1.74 -5.35 -13.89
N LEU A 43 0.78 -6.03 -13.26
CA LEU A 43 -0.45 -6.51 -13.87
C LEU A 43 -1.38 -5.35 -14.30
N THR A 44 -1.48 -4.28 -13.51
CA THR A 44 -2.21 -3.07 -13.88
C THR A 44 -1.58 -2.44 -15.12
N VAL A 45 -0.26 -2.25 -15.13
CA VAL A 45 0.45 -1.69 -16.29
C VAL A 45 0.26 -2.56 -17.54
N LEU A 46 0.35 -3.88 -17.40
CA LEU A 46 0.10 -4.83 -18.49
C LEU A 46 -1.33 -4.68 -19.06
N LEU A 47 -2.34 -4.52 -18.21
CA LEU A 47 -3.74 -4.29 -18.60
C LEU A 47 -3.92 -3.02 -19.46
N TRP A 48 -3.13 -1.98 -19.23
CA TRP A 48 -3.19 -0.73 -20.01
C TRP A 48 -2.32 -0.76 -21.27
N VAL A 49 -1.24 -1.55 -21.28
CA VAL A 49 -0.35 -1.71 -22.44
C VAL A 49 -0.95 -2.67 -23.47
N LEU A 50 -1.68 -3.70 -23.04
CA LEU A 50 -2.30 -4.70 -23.92
C LEU A 50 -3.16 -4.08 -25.05
N PRO A 51 -4.08 -3.12 -24.76
CA PRO A 51 -4.91 -2.49 -25.78
C PRO A 51 -4.10 -1.70 -26.81
N VAL A 52 -3.05 -0.98 -26.37
CA VAL A 52 -2.19 -0.18 -27.24
C VAL A 52 -1.38 -1.08 -28.18
N VAL A 53 -0.84 -2.18 -27.65
CA VAL A 53 -0.10 -3.18 -28.43
C VAL A 53 -1.01 -3.92 -29.40
N ALA A 54 -2.23 -4.29 -28.97
CA ALA A 54 -3.21 -4.96 -29.83
C ALA A 54 -3.59 -4.11 -31.06
N ILE A 55 -3.77 -2.80 -30.87
CA ILE A 55 -4.05 -1.87 -31.98
C ILE A 55 -2.83 -1.71 -32.89
N GLY A 56 -1.62 -1.61 -32.32
CA GLY A 56 -0.38 -1.40 -33.10
C GLY A 56 0.08 -2.62 -33.91
N ILE A 57 -0.27 -3.84 -33.50
CA ILE A 57 0.09 -5.08 -34.24
C ILE A 57 -0.97 -5.44 -35.28
N GLY A 58 -2.23 -5.04 -35.08
CA GLY A 58 -3.34 -5.33 -35.99
C GLY A 58 -3.58 -4.30 -37.10
N GLY A 59 -2.80 -3.22 -37.14
CA GLY A 59 -2.88 -2.14 -38.12
C GLY A 59 -1.85 -2.24 -39.23
#